data_AF-G9YHT1-F1
#
_entry.id   AF-G9YHT1-F1
#
_cell.length_a   1.000
_cell.length_b   1.000
_cell.length_c   1.000
_cell.angle_alpha   90.00
_cell.angle_beta   90.00
_cell.angle_gamma   90.00
#
_symmetry.space_group_name_H-M   'P 1'
#
loop_
_entity.id
_entity.type
_entity.pdbx_description
1 polymer ?
#
loop_
_entity_poly.entity_id
_entity_poly.type
_entity_poly.pdbx_seq_one_letter_code
_entity_poly.pdbx_strand_id
1 'polypeptide(L)'
;MRSKIGITFFRNGNVNIYDATLSEELWHDYKAFAQLAAVKKQKDTRQGEWAARRYERAAALSLYAFFEIVLRKWYAELKETCFCPYGAEAPLFQTVRLLREYAVTRGGRGQTYDIGHLQALLERYERHDGTVWEHANAEMLADSEKTFVSFLNYVETNTELKRFRSTGEQSKNLLDRLGKFLRDEP
;
A
#
# COMPACT_ATOMS: atom_id res chain seq x y z
N MET A 1 22.46 4.27 -11.92
CA MET A 1 21.28 5.10 -12.19
C MET A 1 20.28 4.91 -11.06
N ARG A 2 20.03 5.94 -10.24
CA ARG A 2 18.96 5.97 -9.23
C ARG A 2 17.98 7.06 -9.66
N SER A 3 16.86 6.65 -10.26
CA SER A 3 15.73 7.54 -10.48
C SER A 3 14.89 7.52 -9.21
N LYS A 4 14.77 8.68 -8.56
CA LYS A 4 14.00 8.83 -7.31
C LYS A 4 12.61 9.43 -7.52
N ILE A 5 12.29 9.82 -8.76
CA ILE A 5 10.99 10.33 -9.22
C ILE A 5 10.97 10.02 -10.71
N GLY A 6 9.88 9.45 -11.23
CA GLY A 6 9.73 9.07 -12.65
C GLY A 6 9.66 10.28 -13.58
N ILE A 7 10.72 11.08 -13.67
CA ILE A 7 10.77 12.28 -14.50
C ILE A 7 11.46 11.93 -15.82
N THR A 8 10.73 12.06 -16.93
CA THR A 8 11.27 11.94 -18.28
C THR A 8 11.30 13.31 -18.94
N PHE A 9 12.49 13.70 -19.44
CA PHE A 9 12.69 14.93 -20.21
C PHE A 9 12.63 14.61 -21.70
N PHE A 10 11.77 15.31 -22.44
CA PHE A 10 11.72 15.19 -23.90
C PHE A 10 12.58 16.26 -24.57
N ARG A 11 13.02 15.98 -25.80
CA ARG A 11 13.88 16.88 -26.59
C ARG A 11 13.27 18.27 -26.88
N ASN A 12 11.97 18.43 -26.71
CA ASN A 12 11.24 19.70 -26.87
C ASN A 12 11.10 20.52 -25.57
N GLY A 13 11.74 20.09 -24.48
CA GLY A 13 11.68 20.78 -23.19
C GLY A 13 10.49 20.43 -22.32
N ASN A 14 9.58 19.57 -22.79
CA ASN A 14 8.47 19.07 -21.96
C ASN A 14 8.98 18.06 -20.92
N VAL A 15 8.41 18.14 -19.72
CA VAL A 15 8.68 17.25 -18.60
C VAL A 15 7.44 16.41 -18.36
N ASN A 16 7.56 15.08 -18.42
CA ASN A 16 6.54 14.18 -17.89
C ASN A 16 6.97 13.66 -16.52
N ILE A 17 6.11 13.87 -15.53
CA ILE A 17 6.24 13.31 -14.18
C ILE A 17 5.30 12.09 -14.14
N TYR A 18 5.86 10.89 -14.03
CA TYR A 18 5.09 9.68 -13.76
C TYR A 18 4.71 9.65 -12.28
N ASP A 19 3.41 9.74 -12.03
CA ASP A 19 2.74 9.71 -10.74
C ASP A 19 2.65 8.26 -10.27
N ALA A 20 3.71 7.73 -9.65
CA ALA A 20 3.59 6.50 -8.87
C ALA A 20 2.60 6.83 -7.74
N THR A 21 1.47 6.13 -7.67
CA THR A 21 0.52 6.37 -6.59
C THR A 21 1.25 6.20 -5.25
N LEU A 22 0.97 7.03 -4.23
CA LEU A 22 1.68 7.00 -2.94
C LEU A 22 1.87 5.57 -2.36
N SER A 23 0.90 4.67 -2.58
CA SER A 23 1.01 3.25 -2.24
C SER A 23 2.14 2.49 -2.97
N GLU A 24 2.40 2.79 -4.25
CA GLU A 24 3.53 2.21 -5.00
C GLU A 24 4.87 2.69 -4.47
N GLU A 25 5.00 3.98 -4.17
CA GLU A 25 6.22 4.53 -3.58
C GLU A 25 6.51 3.90 -2.23
N LEU A 26 5.50 3.78 -1.36
CA LEU A 26 5.64 3.15 -0.04
C LEU A 26 6.01 1.66 -0.14
N TRP A 27 5.48 0.95 -1.12
CA TRP A 27 5.87 -0.44 -1.38
C TRP A 27 7.33 -0.55 -1.84
N HIS A 28 7.78 0.35 -2.71
CA HIS A 28 9.18 0.42 -3.14
C HIS A 28 10.13 0.79 -2.00
N ASP A 29 9.76 1.77 -1.18
CA ASP A 29 10.51 2.16 0.00
C ASP A 29 10.63 1.01 1.00
N TYR A 30 9.53 0.31 1.27
CA TYR A 30 9.54 -0.89 2.10
C TYR A 30 10.58 -1.91 1.59
N LYS A 31 10.53 -2.26 0.30
CA LYS A 31 11.46 -3.24 -0.29
C LYS A 31 12.92 -2.76 -0.23
N ALA A 32 13.16 -1.48 -0.49
CA ALA A 32 14.50 -0.90 -0.43
C ALA A 32 15.06 -0.93 1.00
N PHE A 33 14.25 -0.56 2.01
CA PHE A 33 14.68 -0.60 3.40
C PHE A 33 14.91 -2.02 3.91
N ALA A 34 14.03 -2.97 3.58
CA ALA A 34 14.22 -4.38 3.94
C ALA A 34 15.53 -4.94 3.35
N GLN A 35 15.84 -4.61 2.09
CA GLN A 35 17.09 -5.01 1.46
C GLN A 35 18.31 -4.35 2.12
N LEU A 36 18.24 -3.05 2.42
CA LEU A 36 19.32 -2.34 3.11
C LEU A 36 19.57 -2.91 4.51
N ALA A 37 18.52 -3.26 5.25
CA ALA A 37 18.65 -3.93 6.53
C ALA A 37 19.43 -5.24 6.43
N ALA A 38 19.07 -6.10 5.48
CA ALA A 38 19.75 -7.37 5.23
C ALA A 38 21.24 -7.17 4.89
N VAL A 39 21.54 -6.23 3.98
CA VAL A 39 22.93 -5.88 3.60
C VAL A 39 23.73 -5.36 4.80
N LYS A 40 23.10 -4.60 5.71
CA LYS A 40 23.79 -4.10 6.91
C LYS A 40 24.02 -5.19 7.96
N LYS A 41 23.10 -6.15 8.12
CA LYS A 41 23.29 -7.32 9.00
C LYS A 41 24.43 -8.22 8.52
N GLN A 42 24.56 -8.42 7.22
CA GLN A 42 25.64 -9.23 6.62
C GLN A 42 27.05 -8.71 6.92
N LYS A 43 27.20 -7.44 7.32
CA LYS A 43 28.51 -6.88 7.67
C LYS A 43 29.04 -7.34 9.02
N ASP A 44 28.21 -7.97 9.86
CA ASP A 44 28.56 -8.53 11.17
C ASP A 44 29.40 -7.57 12.05
N THR A 45 28.98 -6.31 12.10
CA THR A 45 29.60 -5.27 12.95
C THR A 45 28.54 -4.63 13.82
N ARG A 46 28.92 -4.13 15.00
CA ARG A 46 28.02 -3.40 15.90
C ARG A 46 27.35 -2.18 15.21
N GLN A 47 28.09 -1.48 14.36
CA GLN A 47 27.54 -0.37 13.55
C GLN A 47 26.59 -0.87 12.46
N GLY A 48 26.90 -2.02 11.83
CA GLY A 48 26.03 -2.69 10.86
C GLY A 48 24.70 -3.12 11.49
N GLU A 49 24.74 -3.73 12.67
CA GLU A 49 23.56 -4.14 13.43
C GLU A 49 22.68 -2.93 13.81
N TRP A 50 23.28 -1.85 14.30
CA TRP A 50 22.53 -0.63 14.62
C TRP A 50 21.91 0.02 13.37
N ALA A 51 22.65 0.05 12.25
CA ALA A 51 22.12 0.53 10.99
C ALA A 51 20.99 -0.36 10.45
N ALA A 52 21.11 -1.68 10.58
CA ALA A 52 20.10 -2.63 10.16
C ALA A 52 18.79 -2.39 10.90
N ARG A 53 18.82 -2.27 12.24
CA ARG A 53 17.61 -2.00 13.03
C ARG A 53 16.88 -0.72 12.61
N ARG A 54 17.61 0.33 12.24
CA ARG A 54 17.00 1.56 11.70
C ARG A 54 16.28 1.32 10.37
N TYR A 55 16.88 0.53 9.49
CA TYR A 55 16.24 0.16 8.23
C TYR A 55 15.07 -0.81 8.43
N GLU A 56 15.12 -1.72 9.40
CA GLU A 56 13.98 -2.59 9.75
C GLU A 56 12.79 -1.78 10.27
N ARG A 57 13.04 -0.78 11.13
CA ARG A 57 12.03 0.17 11.58
C ARG A 57 11.41 0.96 10.42
N ALA A 58 12.25 1.51 9.53
CA ALA A 58 11.78 2.24 8.37
C ALA A 58 10.95 1.35 7.43
N ALA A 59 11.40 0.11 7.20
CA ALA A 59 10.66 -0.87 6.42
C ALA A 59 9.28 -1.17 7.03
N ALA A 60 9.21 -1.35 8.36
CA ALA A 60 7.94 -1.60 9.03
C ALA A 60 6.96 -0.43 8.84
N LEU A 61 7.43 0.80 9.08
CA LEU A 61 6.60 2.00 8.88
C LEU A 61 6.10 2.12 7.44
N SER A 62 6.97 1.94 6.45
CA SER A 62 6.57 1.97 5.03
C SER A 62 5.56 0.87 4.67
N LEU A 63 5.73 -0.35 5.19
CA LEU A 63 4.83 -1.46 4.93
C LEU A 63 3.43 -1.23 5.51
N TYR A 64 3.36 -0.72 6.74
CA TYR A 64 2.09 -0.42 7.39
C TYR A 64 1.38 0.77 6.75
N ALA A 65 2.11 1.84 6.46
CA ALA A 65 1.56 2.99 5.74
C ALA A 65 1.04 2.60 4.35
N PHE A 66 1.78 1.74 3.62
CA PHE A 66 1.33 1.16 2.36
C PHE A 66 -0.01 0.44 2.53
N PHE A 67 -0.09 -0.49 3.49
CA PHE A 67 -1.29 -1.28 3.72
C PHE A 67 -2.48 -0.38 4.09
N GLU A 68 -2.28 0.56 5.00
CA GLU A 68 -3.30 1.52 5.43
C GLU A 68 -3.83 2.37 4.27
N ILE A 69 -2.96 2.95 3.45
CA ILE A 69 -3.36 3.78 2.31
C ILE A 69 -4.16 2.98 1.29
N VAL A 70 -3.76 1.73 1.02
CA VAL A 70 -4.51 0.85 0.11
C VAL A 70 -5.92 0.59 0.66
N LEU A 71 -6.05 0.24 1.94
CA LEU A 71 -7.35 -0.01 2.57
C LEU A 71 -8.24 1.23 2.56
N ARG A 72 -7.70 2.40 2.94
CA ARG A 72 -8.44 3.67 2.95
C ARG A 72 -8.89 4.07 1.54
N LYS A 73 -8.04 3.88 0.54
CA LYS A 73 -8.38 4.13 -0.87
C LYS A 73 -9.53 3.24 -1.31
N TRP A 74 -9.44 1.94 -1.09
CA TRP A 74 -10.52 1.02 -1.42
C TRP A 74 -11.81 1.34 -0.67
N TYR A 75 -11.71 1.70 0.61
CA TYR A 75 -12.87 2.12 1.39
C TYR A 75 -13.56 3.36 0.80
N ALA A 76 -12.78 4.36 0.36
CA ALA A 76 -13.32 5.54 -0.31
C ALA A 76 -14.03 5.19 -1.62
N GLU A 77 -13.44 4.30 -2.45
CA GLU A 77 -14.07 3.81 -3.69
C GLU A 77 -15.39 3.06 -3.42
N LEU A 78 -15.46 2.29 -2.32
CA LEU A 78 -16.68 1.61 -1.92
C LEU A 78 -17.74 2.58 -1.41
N LYS A 79 -17.36 3.63 -0.68
CA LYS A 79 -18.31 4.63 -0.17
C LYS A 79 -19.04 5.38 -1.30
N GLU A 80 -18.40 5.54 -2.45
CA GLU A 80 -19.03 6.13 -3.65
C GLU A 80 -20.03 5.19 -4.34
N THR A 81 -19.85 3.87 -4.19
CA THR A 81 -20.59 2.86 -4.96
C THR A 81 -21.58 2.03 -4.12
N CYS A 82 -21.42 2.02 -2.80
CA CYS A 82 -22.11 1.15 -1.86
C CYS A 82 -22.42 1.92 -0.55
N PHE A 83 -23.44 1.49 0.21
CA PHE A 83 -23.65 2.02 1.56
C PHE A 83 -22.54 1.49 2.50
N CYS A 84 -21.64 2.37 2.92
CA CYS A 84 -20.63 2.07 3.93
C CYS A 84 -21.00 2.74 5.26
N PRO A 85 -21.17 1.98 6.36
CA PRO A 85 -21.73 2.51 7.60
C PRO A 85 -20.75 3.37 8.43
N TYR A 86 -19.47 3.46 8.04
CA TYR A 86 -18.45 4.19 8.81
C TYR A 86 -17.94 5.47 8.13
N GLY A 87 -17.44 6.41 8.93
CA GLY A 87 -16.77 7.62 8.44
C GLY A 87 -15.37 7.33 7.85
N ALA A 88 -14.69 8.37 7.37
CA ALA A 88 -13.33 8.26 6.83
C ALA A 88 -12.26 7.87 7.88
N GLU A 89 -12.61 7.96 9.16
CA GLU A 89 -11.76 7.63 10.32
C GLU A 89 -12.08 6.26 10.94
N ALA A 90 -12.67 5.34 10.17
CA ALA A 90 -12.91 4.00 10.66
C ALA A 90 -11.59 3.33 11.10
N PRO A 91 -11.57 2.61 12.24
CA PRO A 91 -10.41 1.81 12.63
C PRO A 91 -9.97 0.86 11.52
N LEU A 92 -8.68 0.59 11.43
CA LEU A 92 -8.11 -0.13 10.29
C LEU A 92 -8.67 -1.55 10.22
N PHE A 93 -8.85 -2.19 11.37
CA PHE A 93 -9.45 -3.51 11.45
C PHE A 93 -10.93 -3.54 11.01
N GLN A 94 -11.71 -2.50 11.30
CA GLN A 94 -13.10 -2.42 10.82
C GLN A 94 -13.14 -2.29 9.29
N THR A 95 -12.22 -1.52 8.72
CA THR A 95 -12.05 -1.41 7.26
C THR A 95 -11.71 -2.76 6.63
N VAL A 96 -10.82 -3.55 7.24
CA VAL A 96 -10.50 -4.92 6.82
C VAL A 96 -11.73 -5.82 6.83
N ARG A 97 -12.54 -5.78 7.90
CA ARG A 97 -13.76 -6.59 8.02
C ARG A 97 -14.75 -6.29 6.89
N LEU A 98 -14.99 -5.01 6.62
CA LEU A 98 -15.89 -4.58 5.55
C LEU A 98 -15.39 -5.00 4.18
N LEU A 99 -14.09 -4.81 3.90
CA LEU A 99 -13.51 -5.22 2.62
C LEU A 99 -13.57 -6.73 2.42
N ARG A 100 -13.41 -7.51 3.50
CA ARG A 100 -13.62 -8.96 3.47
C ARG A 100 -15.07 -9.30 3.14
N GLU A 101 -16.04 -8.70 3.83
CA GLU A 101 -17.47 -8.94 3.60
C GLU A 101 -17.88 -8.55 2.17
N TYR A 102 -17.38 -7.42 1.68
CA TYR A 102 -17.54 -6.98 0.30
C TYR A 102 -16.93 -7.99 -0.69
N ALA A 103 -15.71 -8.47 -0.45
CA ALA A 103 -15.08 -9.49 -1.29
C ALA A 103 -15.86 -10.81 -1.30
N VAL A 104 -16.40 -11.23 -0.15
CA VAL A 104 -17.25 -12.45 -0.07
C VAL A 104 -18.52 -12.29 -0.91
N THR A 105 -19.20 -11.14 -0.81
CA THR A 105 -20.45 -10.89 -1.55
C THR A 105 -20.25 -10.78 -3.06
N ARG A 106 -19.12 -10.21 -3.51
CA ARG A 106 -18.79 -10.07 -4.95
C ARG A 106 -18.17 -11.32 -5.56
N GLY A 107 -17.31 -12.02 -4.81
CA GLY A 107 -16.53 -13.15 -5.31
C GLY A 107 -17.35 -14.42 -5.59
N GLY A 108 -18.59 -14.52 -5.11
CA GLY A 108 -19.57 -15.55 -5.48
C GLY A 108 -19.19 -17.00 -5.14
N ARG A 109 -18.03 -17.24 -4.52
CA ARG A 109 -17.44 -18.59 -4.34
C ARG A 109 -17.42 -19.10 -2.91
N GLY A 110 -18.01 -18.39 -1.95
CA GLY A 110 -18.04 -18.81 -0.54
C GLY A 110 -16.66 -18.96 0.12
N GLN A 111 -15.58 -18.53 -0.53
CA GLN A 111 -14.24 -18.55 0.04
C GLN A 111 -14.11 -17.43 1.06
N THR A 112 -14.26 -17.79 2.33
CA THR A 112 -14.01 -16.90 3.46
C THR A 112 -12.52 -16.88 3.76
N TYR A 113 -11.90 -15.70 3.70
CA TYR A 113 -10.53 -15.50 4.18
C TYR A 113 -10.51 -15.46 5.71
N ASP A 114 -9.56 -16.15 6.34
CA ASP A 114 -9.34 -16.05 7.78
C ASP A 114 -8.53 -14.79 8.10
N ILE A 115 -9.13 -13.88 8.88
CA ILE A 115 -8.53 -12.61 9.28
C ILE A 115 -7.95 -12.65 10.70
N GLY A 116 -7.94 -13.80 11.40
CA GLY A 116 -7.50 -13.88 12.79
C GLY A 116 -6.06 -13.40 13.01
N HIS A 117 -5.13 -13.82 12.16
CA HIS A 117 -3.73 -13.38 12.24
C HIS A 117 -3.57 -11.89 11.86
N LEU A 118 -4.27 -11.45 10.82
CA LEU A 118 -4.29 -10.03 10.43
C LEU A 118 -4.84 -9.14 11.57
N GLN A 119 -5.92 -9.58 12.23
CA GLN A 119 -6.47 -8.91 13.39
C GLN A 119 -5.43 -8.78 14.49
N ALA A 120 -4.75 -9.87 14.84
CA ALA A 120 -3.73 -9.85 15.89
C ALA A 120 -2.59 -8.86 15.58
N LEU A 121 -2.17 -8.74 14.32
CA LEU A 121 -1.16 -7.76 13.91
C LEU A 121 -1.69 -6.32 14.01
N LEU A 122 -2.90 -6.06 13.54
CA LEU A 122 -3.50 -4.73 13.56
C LEU A 122 -3.83 -4.24 14.97
N GLU A 123 -4.35 -5.11 15.83
CA GLU A 123 -4.62 -4.77 17.24
C GLU A 123 -3.33 -4.43 17.98
N ARG A 124 -2.22 -5.14 17.71
CA ARG A 124 -0.92 -4.78 18.28
C ARG A 124 -0.46 -3.42 17.78
N TYR A 125 -0.68 -3.11 16.50
CA TYR A 125 -0.33 -1.81 15.94
C TYR A 125 -1.15 -0.66 16.57
N GLU A 126 -2.48 -0.80 16.61
CA GLU A 126 -3.40 0.22 17.11
C GLU A 126 -3.26 0.44 18.63
N ARG A 127 -3.06 -0.62 19.43
CA ARG A 127 -2.89 -0.49 20.90
C ARG A 127 -1.61 0.20 21.33
N HIS A 128 -0.57 0.14 20.50
CA HIS A 128 0.76 0.61 20.85
C HIS A 128 1.18 1.84 20.04
N ASP A 129 0.26 2.49 19.31
CA ASP A 129 0.54 3.68 18.50
C ASP A 129 1.77 3.51 17.58
N GLY A 130 1.91 2.33 16.99
CA GLY A 130 3.07 1.99 16.15
C GLY A 130 4.40 1.79 16.88
N THR A 131 4.50 1.98 18.20
CA THR A 131 5.74 1.75 18.97
C THR A 131 6.22 0.29 18.97
N VAL A 132 5.32 -0.66 18.64
CA VAL A 132 5.69 -2.07 18.36
C VAL A 132 6.80 -2.17 17.32
N TRP A 133 6.90 -1.21 16.40
CA TRP A 133 7.93 -1.20 15.36
C TRP A 133 9.32 -0.82 15.86
N GLU A 134 9.46 -0.28 17.08
CA GLU A 134 10.78 -0.06 17.67
C GLU A 134 11.58 -1.37 17.80
N HIS A 135 10.87 -2.49 17.90
CA HIS A 135 11.45 -3.83 17.97
C HIS A 135 11.26 -4.63 16.68
N ALA A 136 10.91 -3.98 15.57
CA ALA A 136 10.79 -4.61 14.26
C ALA A 136 12.08 -5.35 13.89
N ASN A 137 11.90 -6.59 13.42
CA ASN A 137 12.98 -7.42 12.91
C ASN A 137 12.53 -8.08 11.60
N ALA A 138 13.49 -8.69 10.89
CA ALA A 138 13.25 -9.34 9.60
C ALA A 138 12.12 -10.39 9.62
N GLU A 139 11.96 -11.16 10.70
CA GLU A 139 10.91 -12.17 10.80
C GLU A 139 9.53 -11.53 10.92
N MET A 140 9.38 -10.54 11.81
CA MET A 140 8.15 -9.77 11.96
C MET A 140 7.77 -9.04 10.67
N LEU A 141 8.75 -8.51 9.93
CA LEU A 141 8.54 -7.86 8.64
C LEU A 141 8.03 -8.86 7.60
N ALA A 142 8.66 -10.03 7.49
CA ALA A 142 8.27 -11.06 6.54
C ALA A 142 6.86 -11.61 6.84
N ASP A 143 6.54 -11.83 8.11
CA ASP A 143 5.21 -12.27 8.55
C ASP A 143 4.14 -11.20 8.27
N SER A 144 4.43 -9.94 8.57
CA SER A 144 3.53 -8.81 8.27
C SER A 144 3.31 -8.66 6.77
N GLU A 145 4.39 -8.69 5.96
CA GLU A 145 4.29 -8.58 4.50
C GLU A 145 3.40 -9.69 3.93
N LYS A 146 3.70 -10.94 4.32
CA LYS A 146 2.94 -12.10 3.86
C LYS A 146 1.46 -11.96 4.20
N THR A 147 1.15 -11.56 5.43
CA THR A 147 -0.22 -11.43 5.90
C THR A 147 -0.98 -10.32 5.16
N PHE A 148 -0.34 -9.15 5.00
CA PHE A 148 -0.93 -8.00 4.32
C PHE A 148 -1.14 -8.29 2.84
N VAL A 149 -0.11 -8.75 2.14
CA VAL A 149 -0.20 -9.08 0.72
C VAL A 149 -1.22 -10.19 0.48
N SER A 150 -1.29 -11.20 1.36
CA SER A 150 -2.27 -12.27 1.20
C SER A 150 -3.71 -11.75 1.31
N PHE A 151 -3.98 -10.84 2.25
CA PHE A 151 -5.30 -10.20 2.35
C PHE A 151 -5.60 -9.31 1.14
N LEU A 152 -4.66 -8.46 0.72
CA LEU A 152 -4.84 -7.60 -0.45
C LEU A 152 -5.10 -8.44 -1.71
N ASN A 153 -4.33 -9.51 -1.94
CA ASN A 153 -4.55 -10.43 -3.05
C ASN A 153 -5.95 -11.06 -3.00
N TYR A 154 -6.40 -11.45 -1.81
CA TYR A 154 -7.74 -12.02 -1.63
C TYR A 154 -8.82 -11.03 -2.09
N VAL A 155 -8.75 -9.77 -1.65
CA VAL A 155 -9.71 -8.73 -2.07
C VAL A 155 -9.64 -8.48 -3.58
N GLU A 156 -8.43 -8.34 -4.15
CA GLU A 156 -8.24 -8.08 -5.58
C GLU A 156 -8.66 -9.23 -6.49
N THR A 157 -8.66 -10.47 -5.97
CA THR A 157 -9.10 -11.67 -6.71
C THR A 157 -10.62 -11.76 -6.77
N ASN A 158 -11.30 -11.24 -5.74
CA ASN A 158 -12.75 -11.37 -5.59
C ASN A 158 -13.51 -10.08 -5.93
N THR A 159 -12.79 -9.01 -6.29
CA THR A 159 -13.36 -7.68 -6.57
C THR A 159 -12.59 -6.97 -7.68
N GLU A 160 -13.15 -5.86 -8.17
CA GLU A 160 -12.50 -4.97 -9.14
C GLU A 160 -11.43 -4.05 -8.52
N LEU A 161 -11.33 -4.02 -7.19
CA LEU A 161 -10.37 -3.17 -6.48
C LEU A 161 -8.95 -3.58 -6.84
N LYS A 162 -8.06 -2.60 -7.01
CA LYS A 162 -6.62 -2.79 -7.27
C LYS A 162 -5.79 -1.86 -6.39
N ARG A 163 -4.76 -2.40 -5.75
CA ARG A 163 -3.85 -1.62 -4.88
C ARG A 163 -2.94 -0.71 -5.72
N PHE A 164 -2.50 -1.23 -6.86
CA PHE A 164 -1.76 -0.52 -7.89
C PHE A 164 -2.67 -0.40 -9.11
N ARG A 165 -3.00 0.83 -9.52
CA ARG A 165 -3.80 1.02 -10.73
C ARG A 165 -2.90 0.88 -11.93
N SER A 166 -3.39 0.24 -12.99
CA SER A 166 -2.66 0.30 -14.27
C SER A 166 -2.52 1.76 -14.67
N THR A 167 -1.31 2.19 -14.98
CA THR A 167 -0.97 3.58 -15.34
C THR A 167 -1.88 4.10 -16.46
N GLY A 168 -2.41 3.21 -17.30
CA GLY A 168 -3.28 3.52 -18.43
C GLY A 168 -4.69 4.05 -18.08
N GLU A 169 -5.31 3.69 -16.97
CA GLU A 169 -6.69 4.16 -16.66
C GLU A 169 -6.71 5.59 -16.12
N GLN A 170 -5.74 5.96 -15.29
CA GLN A 170 -5.58 7.34 -14.83
C GLN A 170 -5.10 8.25 -15.96
N SER A 171 -4.19 7.79 -16.82
CA SER A 171 -3.78 8.53 -18.02
C SER A 171 -4.93 8.74 -19.02
N LYS A 172 -5.79 7.73 -19.24
CA LYS A 172 -6.95 7.86 -20.14
C LYS A 172 -7.98 8.85 -19.62
N ASN A 173 -8.33 8.78 -18.33
CA ASN A 173 -9.31 9.70 -17.73
C ASN A 173 -8.79 11.16 -17.75
N LEU A 174 -7.48 11.37 -17.58
CA LEU A 174 -6.86 12.69 -17.69
C LEU A 174 -6.80 13.18 -19.15
N LEU A 175 -6.40 12.34 -20.10
CA LEU A 175 -6.38 12.69 -21.53
C LEU A 175 -7.78 12.96 -22.08
N ASP A 176 -8.81 12.24 -21.62
CA ASP A 176 -10.20 12.53 -21.98
C ASP A 176 -10.69 13.85 -21.37
N ARG A 177 -10.29 14.16 -20.12
CA ARG A 177 -10.58 15.46 -19.50
C ARG A 177 -9.86 16.60 -20.23
N LEU A 178 -8.58 16.45 -20.56
CA LEU A 178 -7.79 17.42 -21.31
C LEU A 178 -8.30 17.57 -22.75
N GLY A 179 -8.70 16.48 -23.39
CA GLY A 179 -9.28 16.47 -24.74
C GLY A 179 -10.67 17.07 -24.82
N LYS A 180 -11.38 17.23 -23.70
CA LYS A 180 -12.61 18.06 -23.60
C LYS A 180 -12.26 19.54 -23.45
N PHE A 181 -11.30 19.88 -22.58
CA PHE A 181 -10.82 21.27 -22.43
C PHE A 181 -10.27 21.86 -23.74
N LEU A 182 -9.58 21.05 -24.56
CA LEU A 182 -9.05 21.49 -25.87
C LEU A 182 -10.10 21.53 -26.98
N ARG A 183 -11.30 20.99 -26.75
CA ARG A 183 -12.42 21.00 -27.72
C ARG A 183 -13.50 22.04 -27.39
N ASP A 184 -13.45 22.62 -26.19
CA ASP A 184 -14.38 23.64 -25.71
C ASP A 184 -13.76 25.06 -25.69
N GLU A 185 -12.74 25.34 -26.50
CA GLU A 185 -12.37 26.72 -26.81
C GLU A 185 -13.27 27.27 -27.95
N PRO A 186 -13.86 28.47 -27.81
CA PRO A 186 -14.74 29.07 -28.82
C PRO A 186 -14.04 29.49 -30.12
#